data_AF-A0A317T4D8-F1
#
_entry.id   AF-A0A317T4D8-F1
#
_cell.length_a   1.000
_cell.length_b   1.000
_cell.length_c   1.000
_cell.angle_alpha   90.00
_cell.angle_beta   90.00
_cell.angle_gamma   90.00
#
_symmetry.space_group_name_H-M   'P 1'
#
loop_
_entity.id
_entity.type
_entity.pdbx_description
1 polymer ?
#
loop_
_entity_poly.entity_id
_entity_poly.type
_entity_poly.pdbx_seq_one_letter_code
_entity_poly.pdbx_strand_id
1 'polypeptide(L)'
;MAKDSILLSLPEEVIENTLKFIPDDDSALLEISLVCKKLHRLSNSPLAWRARCRRFRYWEPRHEYQKKVGHPLPAEVDWRSLFLERIYSYKRTTMLLNEIISSPVDRINKFNKIADLGCDAKDCLAEHANAPDDVEDVLARRWYAAAAIQYIHRRQAIIGWKKLASGEDISLEYALGCFELFILKTPEGDIDDISNMLDELAARFRSETANFADMSTKAKALALCTYMNREGFRGAPYRSYRALKNAFMGISLRTDRTNLPLTATAIYCSLATRVGLAAYPCGFPYHVLAIVSDEDGSYIYLDPFRGEGSELPVQGLEHQLNELGVGATMDEFLRPSPTTDIVLRTSRNILESLRRVPGLPDIQQEAVEIDRHLALYAALTASALLGSRTASTVVRHMARSIQDEYSMDVQFFEEDIVPKLEDRNDRERLLEMCGGLRAEDSAQRPVSRRENSDENDVRYRVGTVFVHKRYPFQGVVFGWSRTCAPREGEEWMQTMGVDTLSRGRHQPFYLAL
;
A
#
# COMPACT_ATOMS: atom_id res chain seq x y z
N MET A 1 34.16 7.45 47.83
CA MET A 1 33.11 8.22 48.52
C MET A 1 32.39 9.09 47.51
N ALA A 2 31.31 8.58 46.92
CA ALA A 2 30.43 9.43 46.11
C ALA A 2 29.63 10.29 47.08
N LYS A 3 29.79 11.62 47.00
CA LYS A 3 28.91 12.59 47.68
C LYS A 3 27.45 12.23 47.34
N ASP A 4 26.59 12.27 48.34
CA ASP A 4 25.19 11.85 48.26
C ASP A 4 24.49 12.44 47.03
N SER A 5 24.31 11.60 46.02
CA SER A 5 23.58 11.98 44.82
C SER A 5 22.11 12.18 45.22
N ILE A 6 21.65 13.43 45.13
CA ILE A 6 20.25 13.79 45.39
C ILE A 6 19.31 12.87 44.60
N LEU A 7 19.63 12.58 43.34
CA LEU A 7 18.86 11.65 42.51
C LEU A 7 18.80 10.24 43.11
N LEU A 8 19.93 9.68 43.57
CA LEU A 8 19.96 8.33 44.13
C LEU A 8 19.29 8.23 45.51
N SER A 9 19.12 9.36 46.20
CA SER A 9 18.42 9.45 47.48
C SER A 9 16.89 9.50 47.36
N LEU A 10 16.35 9.75 46.16
CA LEU A 10 14.90 9.78 45.93
C LEU A 10 14.27 8.39 46.07
N PRO A 11 12.97 8.32 46.42
CA PRO A 11 12.18 7.09 46.33
C PRO A 11 12.24 6.49 44.93
N GLU A 12 12.20 5.16 44.85
CA GLU A 12 12.34 4.45 43.58
C GLU A 12 11.22 4.82 42.60
N GLU A 13 9.99 5.00 43.07
CA GLU A 13 8.87 5.38 42.20
C GLU A 13 9.08 6.76 41.56
N VAL A 14 9.71 7.69 42.29
CA VAL A 14 10.03 9.03 41.78
C VAL A 14 11.08 8.92 40.67
N ILE A 15 12.15 8.16 40.91
CA ILE A 15 13.20 7.95 39.91
C ILE A 15 12.62 7.26 38.67
N GLU A 16 11.85 6.19 38.83
CA GLU A 16 11.20 5.50 37.71
C GLU A 16 10.28 6.42 36.91
N ASN A 17 9.53 7.30 37.59
CA ASN A 17 8.68 8.26 36.91
C ASN A 17 9.50 9.33 36.16
N THR A 18 10.63 9.78 36.72
CA THR A 18 11.56 10.69 36.03
C THR A 18 12.16 10.04 34.78
N LEU A 19 12.54 8.76 34.85
CA LEU A 19 13.12 8.04 33.71
C LEU A 19 12.18 8.00 32.50
N LYS A 20 10.85 8.08 32.68
CA LYS A 20 9.87 8.11 31.59
C LYS A 20 9.97 9.34 30.69
N PHE A 21 10.52 10.45 31.20
CA PHE A 21 10.67 11.70 30.44
C PHE A 21 11.94 11.74 29.59
N ILE A 22 12.79 10.72 29.69
CA ILE A 22 14.00 10.63 28.89
C ILE A 22 13.61 10.29 27.45
N PRO A 23 14.02 11.12 26.46
CA PRO A 23 13.78 10.86 25.06
C PRO A 23 14.33 9.51 24.62
N ASP A 24 13.69 8.96 23.61
CA ASP A 24 13.86 7.56 23.18
C ASP A 24 14.80 7.40 21.99
N ASP A 25 14.96 8.47 21.25
CA ASP A 25 15.97 8.67 20.23
C ASP A 25 17.36 8.88 20.83
N ASP A 26 17.45 9.17 22.13
CA ASP A 26 18.68 9.38 22.85
C ASP A 26 19.23 8.07 23.47
N SER A 27 20.53 7.81 23.31
CA SER A 27 21.21 6.71 24.02
C SER A 27 21.25 6.94 25.53
N ALA A 28 20.82 8.12 26.01
CA ALA A 28 20.74 8.51 27.40
C ALA A 28 20.19 7.43 28.35
N LEU A 29 19.10 6.73 28.01
CA LEU A 29 18.55 5.72 28.93
C LEU A 29 19.43 4.47 29.04
N LEU A 30 20.15 4.12 27.96
CA LEU A 30 21.17 3.08 27.99
C LEU A 30 22.37 3.53 28.83
N GLU A 31 22.83 4.77 28.63
CA GLU A 31 23.94 5.36 29.38
C GLU A 31 23.65 5.45 30.88
N ILE A 32 22.44 5.85 31.26
CA ILE A 32 21.96 5.88 32.66
C ILE A 32 22.00 4.48 33.27
N SER A 33 21.66 3.45 32.50
CA SER A 33 21.72 2.06 32.98
C SER A 33 23.14 1.58 33.30
N LEU A 34 24.17 2.31 32.87
CA LEU A 34 25.59 2.01 33.12
C LEU A 34 26.17 2.79 34.31
N VAL A 35 25.44 3.77 34.86
CA VAL A 35 25.95 4.64 35.93
C VAL A 35 26.12 3.91 37.26
N CYS A 36 25.12 3.14 37.70
CA CYS A 36 25.19 2.36 38.94
C CYS A 36 24.15 1.23 38.97
N LYS A 37 24.30 0.29 39.91
CA LYS A 37 23.38 -0.87 40.07
C LYS A 37 21.93 -0.47 40.30
N LYS A 38 21.67 0.61 41.06
CA LYS A 38 20.30 1.09 41.34
C LYS A 38 19.65 1.58 40.04
N LEU A 39 20.32 2.48 39.30
CA LEU A 39 19.82 2.98 38.03
C LEU A 39 19.71 1.89 36.98
N HIS A 40 20.66 0.95 36.94
CA HIS A 40 20.58 -0.23 36.08
C HIS A 40 19.29 -1.03 36.30
N ARG A 41 18.91 -1.30 37.56
CA ARG A 41 17.69 -2.04 37.86
C ARG A 41 16.44 -1.23 37.46
N LEU A 42 16.38 0.05 37.86
CA LEU A 42 15.21 0.90 37.63
C LEU A 42 15.00 1.22 36.13
N SER A 43 16.06 1.40 35.36
CA SER A 43 15.97 1.63 33.91
C SER A 43 15.67 0.38 33.10
N ASN A 44 15.77 -0.82 33.71
CA ASN A 44 15.55 -2.11 33.06
C ASN A 44 14.26 -2.81 33.49
N SER A 45 13.29 -2.06 34.00
CA SER A 45 11.94 -2.57 34.27
C SER A 45 11.28 -3.07 32.97
N PRO A 46 10.92 -4.37 32.85
CA PRO A 46 10.32 -4.91 31.63
C PRO A 46 9.02 -4.20 31.24
N LEU A 47 8.20 -3.83 32.22
CA LEU A 47 6.93 -3.14 31.98
C LEU A 47 7.11 -1.69 31.53
N ALA A 48 8.19 -1.03 31.95
CA ALA A 48 8.54 0.29 31.43
C ALA A 48 8.91 0.21 29.95
N TRP A 49 9.70 -0.78 29.54
CA TRP A 49 10.03 -1.02 28.13
C TRP A 49 8.79 -1.43 27.31
N ARG A 50 7.89 -2.25 27.87
CA ARG A 50 6.60 -2.56 27.23
C ARG A 50 5.79 -1.31 26.94
N ALA A 51 5.68 -0.40 27.91
CA ALA A 51 4.98 0.87 27.73
C ALA A 51 5.63 1.72 26.62
N ARG A 52 6.96 1.71 26.53
CA ARG A 52 7.70 2.36 25.44
C ARG A 52 7.41 1.74 24.07
N CYS A 53 7.38 0.42 23.95
CA CYS A 53 7.00 -0.26 22.70
C CYS A 53 5.57 0.09 22.24
N ARG A 54 4.63 0.26 23.16
CA ARG A 54 3.21 0.53 22.83
C ARG A 54 2.96 1.82 22.05
N ARG A 55 3.92 2.75 21.99
CA ARG A 55 3.76 3.98 21.20
C ARG A 55 3.80 3.73 19.70
N PHE A 56 4.48 2.68 19.26
CA PHE A 56 4.65 2.37 17.85
C PHE A 56 3.42 1.66 17.36
N ARG A 57 2.83 2.19 16.28
CA ARG A 57 1.62 1.63 15.69
C ARG A 57 1.96 0.42 14.81
N TYR A 58 3.06 0.52 14.06
CA TYR A 58 3.42 -0.49 13.07
C TYR A 58 4.61 -1.33 13.53
N TRP A 59 4.47 -2.64 13.33
CA TRP A 59 5.47 -3.64 13.69
C TRP A 59 5.64 -4.63 12.54
N GLU A 60 6.87 -4.89 12.14
CA GLU A 60 7.16 -5.95 11.18
C GLU A 60 6.76 -7.34 11.75
N PRO A 61 6.07 -8.22 10.97
CA PRO A 61 5.59 -9.52 11.46
C PRO A 61 6.65 -10.39 12.14
N ARG A 62 7.93 -10.28 11.74
CA ARG A 62 9.06 -10.98 12.38
C ARG A 62 9.16 -10.76 13.90
N HIS A 63 8.58 -9.66 14.40
CA HIS A 63 8.59 -9.32 15.82
C HIS A 63 7.57 -10.10 16.65
N GLU A 64 6.56 -10.71 16.02
CA GLU A 64 5.42 -11.33 16.70
C GLU A 64 4.79 -10.42 17.78
N TYR A 65 4.71 -9.11 17.50
CA TYR A 65 4.39 -8.10 18.51
C TYR A 65 3.04 -8.36 19.21
N GLN A 66 1.99 -8.69 18.47
CA GLN A 66 0.67 -8.97 19.06
C GLN A 66 0.69 -10.17 20.01
N LYS A 67 1.42 -11.23 19.65
CA LYS A 67 1.62 -12.41 20.51
C LYS A 67 2.38 -12.06 21.79
N LYS A 68 3.40 -11.20 21.69
CA LYS A 68 4.13 -10.67 22.85
C LYS A 68 3.24 -9.81 23.74
N VAL A 69 2.37 -8.98 23.15
CA VAL A 69 1.42 -8.14 23.90
C VAL A 69 0.39 -9.00 24.65
N GLY A 70 -0.08 -10.08 24.03
CA GLY A 70 -1.00 -11.06 24.61
C GLY A 70 -0.35 -12.11 25.53
N HIS A 71 0.96 -12.04 25.78
CA HIS A 71 1.65 -13.00 26.64
C HIS A 71 1.08 -12.98 28.07
N PRO A 72 0.77 -14.13 28.69
CA PRO A 72 0.16 -14.20 30.02
C PRO A 72 1.05 -13.61 31.12
N LEU A 73 2.37 -13.63 30.92
CA LEU A 73 3.37 -13.06 31.81
C LEU A 73 4.16 -11.95 31.08
N PRO A 74 3.64 -10.72 30.99
CA PRO A 74 4.28 -9.67 30.19
C PRO A 74 5.68 -9.30 30.67
N ALA A 75 6.01 -9.54 31.94
CA ALA A 75 7.33 -9.22 32.48
C ALA A 75 8.45 -10.17 31.98
N GLU A 76 8.10 -11.34 31.44
CA GLU A 76 9.06 -12.31 30.90
C GLU A 76 9.46 -12.03 29.45
N VAL A 77 8.70 -11.17 28.77
CA VAL A 77 9.02 -10.77 27.39
C VAL A 77 10.17 -9.76 27.41
N ASP A 78 11.17 -9.97 26.56
CA ASP A 78 12.28 -9.04 26.39
C ASP A 78 11.87 -7.81 25.56
N TRP A 79 11.10 -6.93 26.21
CA TRP A 79 10.67 -5.66 25.63
C TRP A 79 11.82 -4.71 25.33
N ARG A 80 12.93 -4.81 26.09
CA ARG A 80 14.09 -3.94 25.89
C ARG A 80 14.73 -4.22 24.54
N SER A 81 15.04 -5.48 24.24
CA SER A 81 15.65 -5.83 22.95
C SER A 81 14.73 -5.47 21.79
N LEU A 82 13.42 -5.74 21.93
CA LEU A 82 12.42 -5.37 20.93
C LEU A 82 12.38 -3.86 20.68
N PHE A 83 12.43 -3.06 21.75
CA PHE A 83 12.48 -1.61 21.66
C PHE A 83 13.76 -1.12 20.97
N LEU A 84 14.92 -1.69 21.30
CA LEU A 84 16.20 -1.31 20.71
C LEU A 84 16.25 -1.59 19.21
N GLU A 85 15.72 -2.74 18.77
CA GLU A 85 15.55 -3.02 17.35
C GLU A 85 14.67 -1.97 16.67
N ARG A 86 13.56 -1.59 17.32
CA ARG A 86 12.63 -0.59 16.80
C ARG A 86 13.29 0.79 16.63
N ILE A 87 14.09 1.21 17.61
CA ILE A 87 14.84 2.48 17.55
C ILE A 87 15.95 2.43 16.50
N TYR A 88 16.63 1.29 16.34
CA TYR A 88 17.59 1.10 15.26
C TYR A 88 16.93 1.31 13.89
N SER A 89 15.79 0.66 13.64
CA SER A 89 15.01 0.86 12.41
C SER A 89 14.63 2.32 12.22
N TYR A 90 14.12 2.99 13.27
CA TYR A 90 13.74 4.40 13.23
C TYR A 90 14.90 5.32 12.83
N LYS A 91 16.07 5.17 13.48
CA LYS A 91 17.28 5.95 13.17
C LYS A 91 17.77 5.67 11.76
N ARG A 92 17.78 4.40 11.35
CA ARG A 92 18.20 3.98 10.02
C ARG A 92 17.30 4.57 8.93
N THR A 93 15.98 4.57 9.13
CA THR A 93 15.02 5.20 8.22
C THR A 93 15.27 6.69 8.08
N THR A 94 15.44 7.42 9.19
CA THR A 94 15.73 8.87 9.16
C THR A 94 17.02 9.17 8.41
N MET A 95 18.08 8.39 8.67
CA MET A 95 19.37 8.53 8.01
C MET A 95 19.25 8.32 6.48
N LEU A 96 18.60 7.23 6.05
CA LEU A 96 18.39 6.93 4.64
C LEU A 96 17.52 8.00 3.94
N LEU A 97 16.48 8.49 4.61
CA LEU A 97 15.64 9.56 4.09
C LEU A 97 16.44 10.85 3.88
N ASN A 98 17.28 11.25 4.84
CA ASN A 98 18.15 12.40 4.70
C ASN A 98 19.15 12.24 3.54
N GLU A 99 19.67 11.03 3.31
CA GLU A 99 20.54 10.72 2.15
C GLU A 99 19.79 10.77 0.80
N ILE A 100 18.51 10.41 0.76
CA ILE A 100 17.65 10.51 -0.42
C ILE A 100 17.34 11.97 -0.77
N ILE A 101 17.09 12.79 0.26
CA ILE A 101 16.78 14.22 0.10
C ILE A 101 18.02 14.98 -0.37
N SER A 102 19.16 14.75 0.30
CA SER A 102 20.40 15.48 0.04
C SER A 102 21.07 15.13 -1.29
N SER A 103 20.80 13.94 -1.85
CA SER A 103 21.42 13.49 -3.10
C SER A 103 20.44 12.75 -4.02
N PRO A 104 20.44 13.05 -5.33
CA PRO A 104 19.71 12.27 -6.32
C PRO A 104 20.38 10.93 -6.64
N VAL A 105 21.55 10.65 -6.08
CA VAL A 105 22.34 9.44 -6.39
C VAL A 105 21.91 8.29 -5.48
N ASP A 106 21.82 7.10 -6.04
CA ASP A 106 21.57 5.83 -5.33
C ASP A 106 20.24 5.82 -4.56
N ARG A 107 19.20 6.48 -5.09
CA ARG A 107 17.90 6.54 -4.43
C ARG A 107 17.20 5.20 -4.48
N ILE A 108 17.31 4.47 -5.58
CA ILE A 108 16.67 3.15 -5.74
C ILE A 108 17.11 2.24 -4.59
N ASN A 109 18.42 2.11 -4.37
CA ASN A 109 18.95 1.25 -3.30
C ASN A 109 18.63 1.76 -1.89
N LYS A 110 18.51 3.08 -1.67
CA LYS A 110 18.10 3.62 -0.37
C LYS A 110 16.62 3.35 -0.09
N PHE A 111 15.75 3.45 -1.10
CA PHE A 111 14.36 3.03 -0.99
C PHE A 111 14.26 1.54 -0.66
N ASN A 112 15.06 0.68 -1.32
CA ASN A 112 15.13 -0.75 -1.01
C ASN A 112 15.51 -1.01 0.45
N LYS A 113 16.56 -0.33 0.94
CA LYS A 113 17.01 -0.43 2.34
C LYS A 113 15.96 0.05 3.35
N ILE A 114 15.17 1.06 3.02
CA ILE A 114 14.03 1.49 3.85
C ILE A 114 12.97 0.39 3.85
N ALA A 115 12.65 -0.18 2.69
CA ALA A 115 11.65 -1.22 2.56
C ALA A 115 12.05 -2.55 3.21
N ASP A 116 13.36 -2.83 3.34
CA ASP A 116 13.87 -3.99 4.10
C ASP A 116 13.54 -3.89 5.60
N LEU A 117 13.32 -2.68 6.12
CA LEU A 117 12.83 -2.46 7.49
C LEU A 117 11.32 -2.69 7.61
N GLY A 118 10.60 -2.73 6.48
CA GLY A 118 9.18 -3.06 6.40
C GLY A 118 8.28 -2.13 7.22
N CYS A 119 7.34 -2.70 7.96
CA CYS A 119 6.40 -1.95 8.82
C CYS A 119 7.11 -1.11 9.88
N ASP A 120 8.33 -1.49 10.31
CA ASP A 120 9.07 -0.70 11.29
C ASP A 120 9.42 0.70 10.72
N ALA A 121 9.55 0.89 9.41
CA ALA A 121 9.82 2.23 8.89
C ALA A 121 8.61 3.17 8.94
N LYS A 122 7.37 2.65 9.00
CA LYS A 122 6.14 3.43 8.76
C LYS A 122 5.92 4.57 9.75
N ASP A 123 6.03 4.33 11.06
CA ASP A 123 5.84 5.38 12.09
C ASP A 123 6.80 6.58 11.85
N CYS A 124 8.08 6.28 11.60
CA CYS A 124 9.10 7.31 11.33
C CYS A 124 8.80 8.09 10.04
N LEU A 125 8.47 7.38 8.96
CA LEU A 125 8.11 8.01 7.69
C LEU A 125 6.84 8.84 7.82
N ALA A 126 5.87 8.42 8.63
CA ALA A 126 4.64 9.18 8.88
C ALA A 126 4.93 10.52 9.55
N GLU A 127 5.85 10.54 10.51
CA GLU A 127 6.30 11.77 11.16
C GLU A 127 7.02 12.69 10.16
N HIS A 128 7.91 12.16 9.32
CA HIS A 128 8.57 12.95 8.27
C HIS A 128 7.59 13.43 7.17
N ALA A 129 6.58 12.62 6.84
CA ALA A 129 5.51 12.98 5.90
C ALA A 129 4.65 14.14 6.41
N ASN A 130 4.60 14.33 7.73
CA ASN A 130 3.90 15.41 8.43
C ASN A 130 4.86 16.45 9.04
N ALA A 131 6.13 16.48 8.60
CA ALA A 131 7.14 17.41 9.13
C ALA A 131 6.63 18.86 9.11
N PRO A 132 6.89 19.70 10.12
CA PRO A 132 6.34 21.06 10.20
C PRO A 132 6.93 22.01 9.15
N ASP A 133 6.24 23.12 8.88
CA ASP A 133 6.58 24.07 7.79
C ASP A 133 7.91 24.83 8.01
N ASP A 134 8.46 24.82 9.23
CA ASP A 134 9.73 25.45 9.59
C ASP A 134 10.95 24.59 9.23
N VAL A 135 10.76 23.34 8.82
CA VAL A 135 11.84 22.48 8.33
C VAL A 135 12.34 22.95 6.97
N GLU A 136 13.64 23.19 6.83
CA GLU A 136 14.25 23.73 5.60
C GLU A 136 13.92 22.90 4.34
N ASP A 137 13.93 21.58 4.45
CA ASP A 137 13.66 20.64 3.36
C ASP A 137 12.22 20.09 3.35
N VAL A 138 11.27 20.76 4.03
CA VAL A 138 9.91 20.25 4.30
C VAL A 138 9.22 19.66 3.07
N LEU A 139 9.28 20.31 1.90
CA LEU A 139 8.62 19.82 0.70
C LEU A 139 9.20 18.48 0.22
N ALA A 140 10.53 18.39 0.14
CA ALA A 140 11.22 17.17 -0.27
C ALA A 140 11.03 16.08 0.79
N ARG A 141 11.15 16.43 2.07
CA ARG A 141 10.98 15.51 3.19
C ARG A 141 9.59 14.88 3.20
N ARG A 142 8.54 15.70 3.12
CA ARG A 142 7.16 15.22 3.06
C ARG A 142 6.94 14.31 1.85
N TRP A 143 7.43 14.72 0.68
CA TRP A 143 7.28 13.96 -0.56
C TRP A 143 8.00 12.60 -0.53
N TYR A 144 9.29 12.57 -0.19
CA TYR A 144 10.06 11.33 -0.17
C TYR A 144 9.60 10.38 0.94
N ALA A 145 9.17 10.91 2.08
CA ALA A 145 8.62 10.08 3.14
C ALA A 145 7.31 9.41 2.71
N ALA A 146 6.37 10.15 2.11
CA ALA A 146 5.13 9.59 1.57
C ALA A 146 5.40 8.59 0.43
N ALA A 147 6.36 8.88 -0.45
CA ALA A 147 6.76 7.98 -1.51
C ALA A 147 7.36 6.67 -0.95
N ALA A 148 8.16 6.74 0.12
CA ALA A 148 8.73 5.56 0.77
C ALA A 148 7.67 4.71 1.48
N ILE A 149 6.61 5.31 2.05
CA ILE A 149 5.47 4.58 2.60
C ILE A 149 4.75 3.80 1.49
N GLN A 150 4.42 4.46 0.37
CA GLN A 150 3.79 3.80 -0.77
C GLN A 150 4.67 2.69 -1.34
N TYR A 151 5.99 2.90 -1.38
CA TYR A 151 6.95 1.89 -1.80
C TYR A 151 6.94 0.65 -0.89
N ILE A 152 6.92 0.83 0.43
CA ILE A 152 6.75 -0.27 1.40
C ILE A 152 5.44 -1.02 1.14
N HIS A 153 4.34 -0.30 0.94
CA HIS A 153 3.04 -0.92 0.69
C HIS A 153 3.02 -1.77 -0.58
N ARG A 154 3.58 -1.28 -1.69
CA ARG A 154 3.70 -2.06 -2.93
C ARG A 154 4.56 -3.31 -2.72
N ARG A 155 5.67 -3.20 -1.99
CA ARG A 155 6.49 -4.38 -1.63
C ARG A 155 5.70 -5.41 -0.83
N GLN A 156 4.92 -4.97 0.15
CA GLN A 156 4.07 -5.85 0.95
C GLN A 156 2.99 -6.55 0.11
N ALA A 157 2.37 -5.83 -0.83
CA ALA A 157 1.40 -6.41 -1.76
C ALA A 157 2.02 -7.48 -2.67
N ILE A 158 3.21 -7.19 -3.22
CA ILE A 158 3.96 -8.14 -4.06
C ILE A 158 4.35 -9.38 -3.26
N ILE A 159 4.86 -9.22 -2.03
CA ILE A 159 5.15 -10.34 -1.13
C ILE A 159 3.87 -11.16 -0.88
N GLY A 160 2.73 -10.50 -0.64
CA GLY A 160 1.44 -11.17 -0.45
C GLY A 160 1.01 -12.01 -1.65
N TRP A 161 1.09 -11.46 -2.86
CA TRP A 161 0.78 -12.22 -4.07
C TRP A 161 1.83 -13.29 -4.39
N LYS A 162 3.10 -13.12 -3.99
CA LYS A 162 4.12 -14.18 -4.11
C LYS A 162 3.81 -15.39 -3.22
N LYS A 163 3.38 -15.16 -1.98
CA LYS A 163 2.89 -16.23 -1.09
C LYS A 163 1.71 -16.97 -1.71
N LEU A 164 0.77 -16.23 -2.31
CA LEU A 164 -0.34 -16.84 -3.03
C LEU A 164 0.14 -17.68 -4.22
N ALA A 165 1.10 -17.16 -5.00
CA ALA A 165 1.66 -17.85 -6.16
C ALA A 165 2.45 -19.11 -5.80
N SER A 166 3.05 -19.18 -4.60
CA SER A 166 3.74 -20.37 -4.07
C SER A 166 2.78 -21.40 -3.49
N GLY A 167 1.48 -21.11 -3.43
CA GLY A 167 0.46 -21.99 -2.87
C GLY A 167 0.36 -21.92 -1.34
N GLU A 168 0.93 -20.89 -0.70
CA GLU A 168 0.68 -20.65 0.72
C GLU A 168 -0.79 -20.27 0.95
N ASP A 169 -1.35 -20.78 2.04
CA ASP A 169 -2.71 -20.44 2.44
C ASP A 169 -2.74 -19.04 3.05
N ILE A 170 -3.30 -18.09 2.30
CA ILE A 170 -3.54 -16.72 2.74
C ILE A 170 -5.03 -16.42 2.68
N SER A 171 -5.49 -15.59 3.62
CA SER A 171 -6.90 -15.21 3.68
C SER A 171 -7.33 -14.41 2.45
N LEU A 172 -8.61 -14.55 2.07
CA LEU A 172 -9.17 -13.87 0.90
C LEU A 172 -9.05 -12.34 1.02
N GLU A 173 -9.33 -11.80 2.20
CA GLU A 173 -9.20 -10.36 2.47
C GLU A 173 -7.75 -9.88 2.38
N TYR A 174 -6.77 -10.70 2.78
CA TYR A 174 -5.36 -10.35 2.64
C TYR A 174 -4.95 -10.30 1.16
N ALA A 175 -5.34 -11.32 0.39
CA ALA A 175 -5.05 -11.40 -1.04
C ALA A 175 -5.66 -10.23 -1.84
N LEU A 176 -6.89 -9.82 -1.49
CA LEU A 176 -7.57 -8.69 -2.13
C LEU A 176 -7.12 -7.33 -1.59
N GLY A 177 -6.80 -7.23 -0.30
CA GLY A 177 -6.25 -6.03 0.34
C GLY A 177 -4.92 -5.60 -0.25
N CYS A 178 -4.17 -6.52 -0.88
CA CYS A 178 -2.96 -6.18 -1.64
C CYS A 178 -3.21 -5.16 -2.77
N PHE A 179 -4.41 -5.12 -3.38
CA PHE A 179 -4.73 -4.05 -4.35
C PHE A 179 -4.79 -2.68 -3.68
N GLU A 180 -5.25 -2.61 -2.44
CA GLU A 180 -5.38 -1.34 -1.70
C GLU A 180 -4.04 -0.78 -1.27
N LEU A 181 -3.09 -1.65 -0.91
CA LEU A 181 -1.72 -1.25 -0.61
C LEU A 181 -1.07 -0.41 -1.73
N PHE A 182 -1.42 -0.63 -3.00
CA PHE A 182 -0.93 0.22 -4.09
C PHE A 182 -1.48 1.64 -4.05
N ILE A 183 -2.73 1.83 -3.62
CA ILE A 183 -3.42 3.13 -3.66
C ILE A 183 -3.35 3.90 -2.34
N LEU A 184 -2.95 3.25 -1.23
CA LEU A 184 -2.79 3.89 0.07
C LEU A 184 -1.57 4.82 0.08
N LYS A 185 -1.85 6.12 0.24
CA LYS A 185 -0.82 7.19 0.27
C LYS A 185 -0.29 7.50 1.68
N THR A 186 -1.04 7.10 2.71
CA THR A 186 -0.71 7.28 4.12
C THR A 186 -0.47 5.90 4.75
N PRO A 187 0.18 5.79 5.93
CA PRO A 187 0.48 4.48 6.53
C PRO A 187 -0.78 3.79 7.09
N GLU A 188 -1.89 4.52 7.27
CA GLU A 188 -3.17 3.98 7.75
C GLU A 188 -3.95 3.23 6.66
N GLY A 189 -4.88 2.38 7.09
CA GLY A 189 -5.79 1.66 6.19
C GLY A 189 -5.17 0.41 5.58
N ASP A 190 -4.12 -0.14 6.20
CA ASP A 190 -3.44 -1.34 5.71
C ASP A 190 -4.32 -2.61 5.84
N ILE A 191 -3.76 -3.76 5.48
CA ILE A 191 -4.52 -5.01 5.44
C ILE A 191 -5.03 -5.41 6.83
N ASP A 192 -4.29 -5.10 7.90
CA ASP A 192 -4.70 -5.43 9.27
C ASP A 192 -5.96 -4.64 9.65
N ASP A 193 -6.08 -3.38 9.20
CA ASP A 193 -7.29 -2.58 9.37
C ASP A 193 -8.51 -3.24 8.68
N ILE A 194 -8.33 -3.85 7.49
CA ILE A 194 -9.39 -4.61 6.80
C ILE A 194 -9.83 -5.81 7.64
N SER A 195 -8.88 -6.60 8.13
CA SER A 195 -9.17 -7.76 8.97
C SER A 195 -9.89 -7.37 10.27
N ASN A 196 -9.45 -6.29 10.93
CA ASN A 196 -10.06 -5.78 12.16
C ASN A 196 -11.52 -5.34 11.94
N MET A 197 -11.81 -4.61 10.85
CA MET A 197 -13.19 -4.21 10.51
C MET A 197 -14.10 -5.43 10.29
N LEU A 198 -13.58 -6.48 9.66
CA LEU A 198 -14.31 -7.74 9.45
C LEU A 198 -14.52 -8.50 10.76
N ASP A 199 -13.53 -8.52 11.66
CA ASP A 199 -13.63 -9.15 12.98
C ASP A 199 -14.69 -8.46 13.84
N GLU A 200 -14.72 -7.12 13.84
CA GLU A 200 -15.75 -6.34 14.53
C GLU A 200 -17.15 -6.62 13.99
N LEU A 201 -17.31 -6.66 12.66
CA LEU A 201 -18.58 -7.01 12.00
C LEU A 201 -19.04 -8.42 12.37
N ALA A 202 -18.13 -9.39 12.38
CA ALA A 202 -18.42 -10.77 12.76
C ALA A 202 -18.78 -10.91 14.25
N ALA A 203 -18.10 -10.17 15.13
CA ALA A 203 -18.41 -10.13 16.56
C ALA A 203 -19.81 -9.55 16.82
N ARG A 204 -20.16 -8.44 16.16
CA ARG A 204 -21.50 -7.84 16.25
C ARG A 204 -22.58 -8.81 15.75
N PHE A 205 -22.38 -9.43 14.57
CA PHE A 205 -23.30 -10.42 14.04
C PHE A 205 -23.56 -11.57 15.03
N ARG A 206 -22.51 -12.13 15.64
CA ARG A 206 -22.65 -13.19 16.65
C ARG A 206 -23.43 -12.72 17.88
N SER A 207 -23.21 -11.47 18.33
CA SER A 207 -23.89 -10.93 19.51
C SER A 207 -25.38 -10.66 19.28
N GLU A 208 -25.76 -10.33 18.04
CA GLU A 208 -27.12 -9.95 17.68
C GLU A 208 -27.97 -11.12 17.16
N THR A 209 -27.33 -12.21 16.74
CA THR A 209 -28.01 -13.40 16.23
C THR A 209 -28.32 -14.38 17.36
N ALA A 210 -29.57 -14.33 17.85
CA ALA A 210 -30.04 -15.23 18.90
C ALA A 210 -29.89 -16.71 18.49
N ASN A 211 -29.42 -17.54 19.42
CA ASN A 211 -29.22 -18.98 19.24
C ASN A 211 -28.36 -19.33 18.00
N PHE A 212 -27.41 -18.47 17.62
CA PHE A 212 -26.56 -18.69 16.45
C PHE A 212 -25.91 -20.06 16.46
N ALA A 213 -25.46 -20.56 17.62
CA ALA A 213 -24.82 -21.87 17.74
C ALA A 213 -25.75 -23.02 17.28
N ASP A 214 -27.03 -22.94 17.60
CA ASP A 214 -28.03 -24.00 17.38
C ASP A 214 -28.63 -23.99 15.95
N MET A 215 -28.33 -22.96 15.16
CA MET A 215 -28.81 -22.85 13.78
C MET A 215 -28.11 -23.85 12.86
N SER A 216 -28.84 -24.37 11.86
CA SER A 216 -28.25 -25.14 10.76
C SER A 216 -27.27 -24.29 9.95
N THR A 217 -26.32 -24.92 9.25
CA THR A 217 -25.36 -24.23 8.36
C THR A 217 -26.08 -23.30 7.39
N LYS A 218 -27.14 -23.79 6.76
CA LYS A 218 -28.00 -23.01 5.86
C LYS A 218 -28.62 -21.80 6.55
N ALA A 219 -29.21 -21.99 7.73
CA ALA A 219 -29.82 -20.87 8.46
C ALA A 219 -28.77 -19.82 8.84
N LYS A 220 -27.58 -20.23 9.29
CA LYS A 220 -26.45 -19.34 9.61
C LYS A 220 -26.02 -18.53 8.38
N ALA A 221 -25.89 -19.19 7.23
CA ALA A 221 -25.47 -18.58 5.98
C ALA A 221 -26.48 -17.52 5.47
N LEU A 222 -27.77 -17.85 5.49
CA LEU A 222 -28.85 -16.92 5.10
C LEU A 222 -28.97 -15.73 6.06
N ALA A 223 -28.84 -15.98 7.37
CA ALA A 223 -28.86 -14.93 8.39
C ALA A 223 -27.69 -13.95 8.21
N LEU A 224 -26.49 -14.44 7.88
CA LEU A 224 -25.34 -13.59 7.62
C LEU A 224 -25.55 -12.72 6.37
N CYS A 225 -26.11 -13.27 5.30
CA CYS A 225 -26.44 -12.51 4.09
C CYS A 225 -27.46 -11.38 4.39
N THR A 226 -28.48 -11.71 5.19
CA THR A 226 -29.48 -10.73 5.67
C THR A 226 -28.84 -9.65 6.55
N TYR A 227 -27.95 -10.04 7.46
CA TYR A 227 -27.19 -9.14 8.30
C TYR A 227 -26.35 -8.16 7.48
N MET A 228 -25.64 -8.63 6.46
CA MET A 228 -24.87 -7.77 5.57
C MET A 228 -25.73 -6.71 4.88
N ASN A 229 -26.90 -7.09 4.36
CA ASN A 229 -27.81 -6.13 3.74
C ASN A 229 -28.31 -5.07 4.76
N ARG A 230 -28.60 -5.49 5.99
CA ARG A 230 -28.99 -4.59 7.09
C ARG A 230 -27.85 -3.65 7.50
N GLU A 231 -26.60 -4.13 7.48
CA GLU A 231 -25.38 -3.35 7.66
C GLU A 231 -25.11 -2.41 6.46
N GLY A 232 -25.94 -2.43 5.42
CA GLY A 232 -25.83 -1.52 4.28
C GLY A 232 -24.96 -2.01 3.13
N PHE A 233 -24.42 -3.24 3.19
CA PHE A 233 -23.75 -3.84 2.05
C PHE A 233 -24.74 -4.08 0.93
N ARG A 234 -24.55 -3.40 -0.20
CA ARG A 234 -25.48 -3.44 -1.34
C ARG A 234 -24.73 -3.57 -2.66
N GLY A 235 -25.35 -4.25 -3.60
CA GLY A 235 -24.88 -4.23 -4.98
C GLY A 235 -24.91 -2.82 -5.57
N ALA A 236 -23.83 -2.44 -6.25
CA ALA A 236 -23.74 -1.13 -6.89
C ALA A 236 -24.82 -0.95 -7.98
N PRO A 237 -25.54 0.18 -8.02
CA PRO A 237 -26.56 0.43 -9.04
C PRO A 237 -25.92 0.64 -10.42
N TYR A 238 -26.70 0.48 -11.50
CA TYR A 238 -26.21 0.54 -12.88
C TYR A 238 -25.31 1.75 -13.20
N ARG A 239 -25.69 2.95 -12.71
CA ARG A 239 -24.97 4.20 -12.96
C ARG A 239 -23.56 4.19 -12.37
N SER A 240 -23.42 3.75 -11.12
CA SER A 240 -22.15 3.69 -10.40
C SER A 240 -21.53 2.30 -10.38
N TYR A 241 -22.05 1.32 -11.13
CA TYR A 241 -21.59 -0.07 -11.11
C TYR A 241 -20.07 -0.19 -11.32
N ARG A 242 -19.53 0.60 -12.25
CA ARG A 242 -18.09 0.65 -12.59
C ARG A 242 -17.32 1.75 -11.87
N ALA A 243 -17.87 2.35 -10.80
CA ALA A 243 -17.10 3.22 -9.93
C ALA A 243 -15.92 2.42 -9.36
N LEU A 244 -14.72 3.00 -9.39
CA LEU A 244 -13.50 2.25 -9.14
C LEU A 244 -13.49 1.68 -7.71
N LYS A 245 -14.04 2.44 -6.76
CA LYS A 245 -14.19 2.06 -5.35
C LYS A 245 -14.89 0.72 -5.12
N ASN A 246 -15.82 0.34 -5.99
CA ASN A 246 -16.61 -0.87 -5.81
C ASN A 246 -15.80 -2.16 -6.02
N ALA A 247 -14.58 -2.05 -6.59
CA ALA A 247 -13.64 -3.16 -6.76
C ALA A 247 -12.70 -3.39 -5.57
N PHE A 248 -12.69 -2.48 -4.58
CA PHE A 248 -11.78 -2.51 -3.43
C PHE A 248 -12.56 -2.80 -2.13
N MET A 249 -12.20 -3.89 -1.46
CA MET A 249 -12.90 -4.43 -0.30
C MET A 249 -12.85 -3.50 0.92
N GLY A 250 -11.67 -3.09 1.34
CA GLY A 250 -11.46 -2.15 2.43
C GLY A 250 -12.06 -0.78 2.14
N ILE A 251 -12.01 -0.28 0.91
CA ILE A 251 -12.71 0.97 0.56
C ILE A 251 -14.22 0.80 0.74
N SER A 252 -14.79 -0.31 0.28
CA SER A 252 -16.20 -0.62 0.54
C SER A 252 -16.53 -0.63 2.03
N LEU A 253 -15.72 -1.32 2.85
CA LEU A 253 -15.91 -1.42 4.30
C LEU A 253 -15.94 -0.04 4.99
N ARG A 254 -15.16 0.93 4.48
CA ARG A 254 -14.99 2.27 5.05
C ARG A 254 -15.95 3.33 4.50
N THR A 255 -16.71 3.04 3.44
CA THR A 255 -17.52 4.05 2.73
C THR A 255 -19.01 3.71 2.77
N ASP A 256 -19.70 3.79 1.62
CA ASP A 256 -21.14 3.55 1.48
C ASP A 256 -21.49 2.05 1.36
N ARG A 257 -20.49 1.16 1.44
CA ARG A 257 -20.62 -0.30 1.34
C ARG A 257 -21.28 -0.78 0.04
N THR A 258 -21.19 0.01 -1.04
CA THR A 258 -21.64 -0.39 -2.38
C THR A 258 -20.54 -1.13 -3.15
N ASN A 259 -20.91 -2.24 -3.77
CA ASN A 259 -19.94 -3.27 -4.18
C ASN A 259 -20.18 -3.79 -5.60
N LEU A 260 -19.11 -4.27 -6.24
CA LEU A 260 -19.23 -5.24 -7.32
C LEU A 260 -19.64 -6.63 -6.75
N PRO A 261 -20.20 -7.53 -7.58
CA PRO A 261 -20.54 -8.88 -7.13
C PRO A 261 -19.39 -9.62 -6.46
N LEU A 262 -18.19 -9.52 -7.05
CA LEU A 262 -16.98 -10.09 -6.49
C LEU A 262 -16.66 -9.55 -5.10
N THR A 263 -16.69 -8.22 -4.93
CA THR A 263 -16.35 -7.57 -3.66
C THR A 263 -17.36 -7.93 -2.57
N ALA A 264 -18.66 -7.93 -2.88
CA ALA A 264 -19.70 -8.34 -1.94
C ALA A 264 -19.54 -9.80 -1.49
N THR A 265 -19.29 -10.69 -2.45
CA THR A 265 -19.05 -12.11 -2.18
C THR A 265 -17.79 -12.32 -1.34
N ALA A 266 -16.71 -11.60 -1.63
CA ALA A 266 -15.48 -11.72 -0.87
C ALA A 266 -15.66 -11.25 0.59
N ILE A 267 -16.38 -10.14 0.82
CA ILE A 267 -16.72 -9.68 2.17
C ILE A 267 -17.57 -10.73 2.90
N TYR A 268 -18.58 -11.29 2.21
CA TYR A 268 -19.42 -12.35 2.78
C TYR A 268 -18.59 -13.57 3.19
N CYS A 269 -17.74 -14.09 2.30
CA CYS A 269 -16.90 -15.25 2.60
C CYS A 269 -15.95 -14.97 3.77
N SER A 270 -15.29 -13.81 3.79
CA SER A 270 -14.40 -13.43 4.90
C SER A 270 -15.14 -13.29 6.24
N LEU A 271 -16.40 -12.84 6.25
CA LEU A 271 -17.25 -12.82 7.45
C LEU A 271 -17.73 -14.23 7.84
N ALA A 272 -18.13 -15.03 6.86
CA ALA A 272 -18.65 -16.38 7.04
C ALA A 272 -17.60 -17.29 7.69
N THR A 273 -16.36 -17.25 7.21
CA THR A 273 -15.24 -17.98 7.83
C THR A 273 -15.02 -17.54 9.28
N ARG A 274 -15.08 -16.24 9.59
CA ARG A 274 -14.92 -15.72 10.95
C ARG A 274 -16.00 -16.21 11.91
N VAL A 275 -17.20 -16.53 11.40
CA VAL A 275 -18.33 -17.04 12.21
C VAL A 275 -18.42 -18.57 12.18
N GLY A 276 -17.43 -19.26 11.61
CA GLY A 276 -17.32 -20.71 11.63
C GLY A 276 -17.97 -21.44 10.45
N LEU A 277 -18.32 -20.74 9.37
CA LEU A 277 -18.84 -21.35 8.14
C LEU A 277 -17.71 -21.63 7.15
N ALA A 278 -17.73 -22.80 6.51
CA ALA A 278 -16.85 -23.15 5.40
C ALA A 278 -17.37 -22.48 4.11
N ALA A 279 -17.01 -21.22 3.91
CA ALA A 279 -17.49 -20.39 2.81
C ALA A 279 -16.40 -20.05 1.81
N TYR A 280 -16.74 -20.09 0.52
CA TYR A 280 -15.80 -19.86 -0.57
C TYR A 280 -16.45 -19.01 -1.68
N PRO A 281 -15.67 -18.18 -2.37
CA PRO A 281 -16.13 -17.59 -3.63
C PRO A 281 -16.32 -18.69 -4.68
N CYS A 282 -17.38 -18.56 -5.47
CA CYS A 282 -17.67 -19.40 -6.62
C CYS A 282 -17.60 -18.55 -7.88
N GLY A 283 -16.71 -18.95 -8.78
CA GLY A 283 -16.30 -18.22 -9.97
C GLY A 283 -17.31 -18.24 -11.12
N PHE A 284 -18.60 -18.12 -10.81
CA PHE A 284 -19.67 -18.15 -11.81
C PHE A 284 -19.47 -17.07 -12.91
N PRO A 285 -19.79 -17.34 -14.19
CA PRO A 285 -19.57 -16.41 -15.29
C PRO A 285 -20.30 -15.08 -15.08
N TYR A 286 -19.60 -13.97 -15.37
CA TYR A 286 -20.09 -12.58 -15.23
C TYR A 286 -20.49 -12.12 -13.80
N HIS A 287 -20.67 -13.04 -12.85
CA HIS A 287 -21.12 -12.74 -11.49
C HIS A 287 -20.48 -13.71 -10.49
N VAL A 288 -19.83 -13.24 -9.43
CA VAL A 288 -19.21 -14.16 -8.43
C VAL A 288 -20.25 -14.43 -7.34
N LEU A 289 -20.48 -15.69 -7.03
CA LEU A 289 -21.42 -16.14 -5.99
C LEU A 289 -20.67 -16.59 -4.74
N ALA A 290 -21.34 -16.57 -3.59
CA ALA A 290 -20.82 -17.23 -2.40
C ALA A 290 -21.38 -18.65 -2.33
N ILE A 291 -20.54 -19.61 -1.95
CA ILE A 291 -20.98 -20.96 -1.61
C ILE A 291 -20.55 -21.30 -0.19
N VAL A 292 -21.40 -22.02 0.53
CA VAL A 292 -21.11 -22.54 1.87
C VAL A 292 -21.26 -24.05 1.84
N SER A 293 -20.22 -24.78 2.26
CA SER A 293 -20.29 -26.23 2.40
C SER A 293 -21.18 -26.60 3.58
N ASP A 294 -22.15 -27.49 3.34
CA ASP A 294 -22.97 -28.07 4.40
C ASP A 294 -22.36 -29.39 4.92
N GLU A 295 -22.90 -29.90 6.02
CA GLU A 295 -22.38 -31.09 6.72
C GLU A 295 -22.47 -32.37 5.86
N ASP A 296 -23.40 -32.43 4.92
CA ASP A 296 -23.58 -33.54 3.98
C ASP A 296 -22.69 -33.44 2.73
N GLY A 297 -21.84 -32.42 2.65
CA GLY A 297 -20.97 -32.14 1.51
C GLY A 297 -21.66 -31.43 0.35
N SER A 298 -22.93 -31.08 0.48
CA SER A 298 -23.63 -30.23 -0.48
C SER A 298 -23.21 -28.76 -0.33
N TYR A 299 -23.56 -27.94 -1.33
CA TYR A 299 -23.28 -26.50 -1.31
C TYR A 299 -24.57 -25.69 -1.25
N ILE A 300 -24.57 -24.70 -0.36
CA ILE A 300 -25.59 -23.65 -0.28
C ILE A 300 -25.07 -22.46 -1.11
N TYR A 301 -25.80 -22.08 -2.16
CA TYR A 301 -25.42 -20.99 -3.07
C TYR A 301 -26.13 -19.70 -2.68
N LEU A 302 -25.39 -18.60 -2.66
CA LEU A 302 -25.86 -17.29 -2.19
C LEU A 302 -25.40 -16.18 -3.13
N ASP A 303 -26.20 -15.12 -3.22
CA ASP A 303 -25.84 -13.88 -3.89
C ASP A 303 -25.77 -12.70 -2.90
N PRO A 304 -24.62 -12.48 -2.24
CA PRO A 304 -24.43 -11.35 -1.32
C PRO A 304 -24.60 -9.98 -2.00
N PHE A 305 -24.47 -9.89 -3.33
CA PHE A 305 -24.68 -8.64 -4.06
C PHE A 305 -26.16 -8.24 -4.12
N ARG A 306 -27.07 -9.22 -4.22
CA ARG A 306 -28.52 -8.98 -4.13
C ARG A 306 -28.97 -8.75 -2.69
N GLY A 307 -28.37 -9.49 -1.73
CA GLY A 307 -28.64 -9.33 -0.31
C GLY A 307 -30.04 -9.81 0.13
N GLU A 308 -30.69 -10.65 -0.66
CA GLU A 308 -32.08 -11.12 -0.42
C GLU A 308 -32.18 -12.14 0.73
N GLY A 309 -31.05 -12.67 1.23
CA GLY A 309 -31.06 -13.64 2.32
C GLY A 309 -31.69 -14.99 1.95
N SER A 310 -31.70 -15.33 0.66
CA SER A 310 -32.24 -16.57 0.11
C SER A 310 -31.18 -17.40 -0.61
N GLU A 311 -31.34 -18.72 -0.58
CA GLU A 311 -30.51 -19.64 -1.36
C GLU A 311 -30.87 -19.58 -2.86
N LEU A 312 -29.85 -19.69 -3.71
CA LEU A 312 -30.02 -19.85 -5.14
C LEU A 312 -30.21 -21.34 -5.49
N PRO A 313 -31.30 -21.72 -6.18
CA PRO A 313 -31.48 -23.10 -6.62
C PRO A 313 -30.42 -23.52 -7.64
N VAL A 314 -29.74 -24.64 -7.40
CA VAL A 314 -28.69 -25.19 -8.28
C VAL A 314 -29.21 -25.39 -9.71
N GLN A 315 -30.42 -25.93 -9.87
CA GLN A 315 -31.05 -26.13 -11.18
C GLN A 315 -31.14 -24.84 -12.01
N GLY A 316 -31.36 -23.69 -11.34
CA GLY A 316 -31.38 -22.39 -12.00
C GLY A 316 -30.00 -21.96 -12.48
N LEU A 317 -28.96 -22.23 -11.68
CA LEU A 317 -27.56 -21.96 -12.04
C LEU A 317 -27.10 -22.85 -13.20
N GLU A 318 -27.43 -24.15 -13.17
CA GLU A 318 -27.15 -25.10 -14.25
C GLU A 318 -27.84 -24.67 -15.56
N HIS A 319 -29.09 -24.21 -15.48
CA HIS A 319 -29.80 -23.70 -16.66
C HIS A 319 -29.08 -22.48 -17.27
N GLN A 320 -28.68 -21.52 -16.44
CA GLN A 320 -27.91 -20.35 -16.90
C GLN A 320 -26.56 -20.72 -17.53
N LEU A 321 -25.85 -21.70 -16.96
CA LEU A 321 -24.59 -22.18 -17.52
C LEU A 321 -24.78 -22.87 -18.87
N ASN A 322 -25.87 -23.61 -19.04
CA ASN A 322 -26.23 -24.21 -20.33
C ASN A 322 -26.56 -23.15 -21.38
N GLU A 323 -27.29 -22.09 -21.03
CA GLU A 323 -27.57 -20.97 -21.93
C GLU A 323 -26.31 -20.22 -22.37
N LEU A 324 -25.29 -20.15 -21.51
CA LEU A 324 -23.98 -19.58 -21.83
C LEU A 324 -23.09 -20.50 -22.66
N GLY A 325 -23.53 -21.72 -22.96
CA GLY A 325 -22.79 -22.70 -23.76
C GLY A 325 -21.61 -23.35 -23.04
N VAL A 326 -21.58 -23.35 -21.70
CA VAL A 326 -20.49 -23.92 -20.90
C VAL A 326 -20.80 -25.31 -20.31
N GLY A 327 -21.77 -26.03 -20.87
CA GLY A 327 -22.28 -27.30 -20.31
C GLY A 327 -21.22 -28.38 -20.05
N ALA A 328 -20.12 -28.44 -20.83
CA ALA A 328 -19.06 -29.43 -20.65
C ALA A 328 -18.14 -29.15 -19.43
N THR A 329 -18.12 -27.91 -18.93
CA THR A 329 -17.30 -27.50 -17.77
C THR A 329 -18.17 -26.89 -16.66
N MET A 330 -19.46 -27.24 -16.64
CA MET A 330 -20.45 -26.71 -15.71
C MET A 330 -20.02 -26.87 -14.24
N ASP A 331 -19.51 -28.05 -13.89
CA ASP A 331 -19.03 -28.37 -12.53
C ASP A 331 -17.90 -27.45 -12.06
N GLU A 332 -17.08 -26.92 -12.99
CA GLU A 332 -16.00 -25.99 -12.66
C GLU A 332 -16.52 -24.62 -12.20
N PHE A 333 -17.72 -24.25 -12.65
CA PHE A 333 -18.38 -22.99 -12.31
C PHE A 333 -19.32 -23.10 -11.11
N LEU A 334 -19.46 -24.30 -10.54
CA LEU A 334 -20.31 -24.57 -9.36
C LEU A 334 -19.49 -25.02 -8.13
N ARG A 335 -18.16 -25.05 -8.23
CA ARG A 335 -17.25 -25.41 -7.13
C ARG A 335 -16.53 -24.18 -6.54
N PRO A 336 -15.87 -24.31 -5.36
CA PRO A 336 -15.01 -23.27 -4.81
C PRO A 336 -13.97 -22.81 -5.83
N SER A 337 -13.83 -21.50 -5.99
CA SER A 337 -12.76 -20.91 -6.79
C SER A 337 -11.52 -20.66 -5.95
N PRO A 338 -10.32 -20.98 -6.48
CA PRO A 338 -9.07 -20.59 -5.85
C PRO A 338 -8.98 -19.08 -5.62
N THR A 339 -8.33 -18.67 -4.53
CA THR A 339 -8.08 -17.25 -4.23
C THR A 339 -7.33 -16.55 -5.38
N THR A 340 -6.42 -17.23 -6.06
CA THR A 340 -5.73 -16.74 -7.27
C THR A 340 -6.71 -16.27 -8.35
N ASP A 341 -7.77 -17.04 -8.60
CA ASP A 341 -8.75 -16.74 -9.65
C ASP A 341 -9.57 -15.51 -9.28
N ILE A 342 -9.90 -15.37 -7.99
CA ILE A 342 -10.62 -14.20 -7.46
C ILE A 342 -9.75 -12.94 -7.54
N VAL A 343 -8.46 -13.03 -7.22
CA VAL A 343 -7.51 -11.91 -7.40
C VAL A 343 -7.40 -11.51 -8.88
N LEU A 344 -7.26 -12.48 -9.79
CA LEU A 344 -7.19 -12.21 -11.23
C LEU A 344 -8.51 -11.62 -11.79
N ARG A 345 -9.66 -12.06 -11.30
CA ARG A 345 -10.97 -11.45 -11.63
C ARG A 345 -11.08 -10.03 -11.09
N THR A 346 -10.53 -9.76 -9.90
CA THR A 346 -10.49 -8.41 -9.32
C THR A 346 -9.64 -7.48 -10.17
N SER A 347 -8.45 -7.93 -10.60
CA SER A 347 -7.60 -7.21 -11.54
C SER A 347 -8.36 -6.85 -12.82
N ARG A 348 -9.07 -7.82 -13.43
CA ARG A 348 -9.91 -7.56 -14.62
C ARG A 348 -11.02 -6.54 -14.34
N ASN A 349 -11.70 -6.63 -13.20
CA ASN A 349 -12.74 -5.67 -12.81
C ASN A 349 -12.18 -4.24 -12.67
N ILE A 350 -10.98 -4.09 -12.12
CA ILE A 350 -10.28 -2.80 -12.03
C ILE A 350 -9.96 -2.29 -13.43
N LEU A 351 -9.35 -3.10 -14.30
CA LEU A 351 -9.02 -2.72 -15.68
C LEU A 351 -10.27 -2.29 -16.48
N GLU A 352 -11.39 -3.01 -16.36
CA GLU A 352 -12.64 -2.61 -17.03
C GLU A 352 -13.20 -1.29 -16.49
N SER A 353 -13.05 -1.03 -15.19
CA SER A 353 -13.49 0.23 -14.58
C SER A 353 -12.64 1.42 -15.05
N LEU A 354 -11.34 1.19 -15.29
CA LEU A 354 -10.40 2.20 -15.80
C LEU A 354 -10.58 2.54 -17.28
N ARG A 355 -11.22 1.67 -18.09
CA ARG A 355 -11.50 1.95 -19.51
C ARG A 355 -12.55 3.03 -19.73
N ARG A 356 -13.35 3.39 -18.71
CA ARG A 356 -14.34 4.46 -18.82
C ARG A 356 -13.65 5.83 -18.83
N VAL A 357 -14.02 6.65 -19.82
CA VAL A 357 -13.54 8.04 -20.00
C VAL A 357 -14.00 8.90 -18.81
N PRO A 358 -13.09 9.63 -18.14
CA PRO A 358 -13.47 10.63 -17.13
C PRO A 358 -14.34 11.72 -17.78
N GLY A 359 -15.53 12.01 -17.25
CA GLY A 359 -16.33 13.18 -17.67
C GLY A 359 -17.79 12.97 -18.10
N LEU A 360 -18.36 11.76 -17.99
CA LEU A 360 -19.82 11.63 -18.05
C LEU A 360 -20.44 12.13 -16.71
N PRO A 361 -21.39 13.08 -16.73
CA PRO A 361 -21.88 13.79 -15.54
C PRO A 361 -22.92 12.97 -14.74
N ASP A 362 -22.60 11.72 -14.42
CA ASP A 362 -23.36 10.88 -13.49
C ASP A 362 -22.50 10.44 -12.28
N ILE A 363 -21.31 11.03 -12.15
CA ILE A 363 -20.41 10.86 -11.00
C ILE A 363 -21.03 11.67 -9.85
N GLN A 364 -21.87 11.03 -9.04
CA GLN A 364 -21.87 11.35 -7.61
C GLN A 364 -20.40 11.35 -7.20
N GLN A 365 -19.90 12.47 -6.65
CA GLN A 365 -18.57 12.57 -6.05
C GLN A 365 -18.24 11.22 -5.41
N GLU A 366 -17.28 10.48 -6.00
CA GLU A 366 -16.81 9.26 -5.37
C GLU A 366 -16.36 9.69 -3.97
N ALA A 367 -16.95 9.09 -2.92
CA ALA A 367 -16.67 9.49 -1.54
C ALA A 367 -15.17 9.37 -1.19
N VAL A 368 -14.42 8.62 -2.01
CA VAL A 368 -12.99 8.41 -1.93
C VAL A 368 -12.40 8.58 -3.33
N GLU A 369 -11.45 9.51 -3.48
CA GLU A 369 -10.69 9.68 -4.71
C GLU A 369 -9.64 8.57 -4.82
N ILE A 370 -9.77 7.71 -5.83
CA ILE A 370 -8.81 6.63 -6.10
C ILE A 370 -7.91 7.04 -7.26
N ASP A 371 -6.62 7.01 -7.01
CA ASP A 371 -5.61 7.26 -8.02
C ASP A 371 -5.66 6.17 -9.10
N ARG A 372 -6.08 6.56 -10.31
CA ARG A 372 -6.29 5.65 -11.42
C ARG A 372 -4.99 5.02 -11.91
N HIS A 373 -3.86 5.71 -11.77
CA HIS A 373 -2.55 5.19 -12.18
C HIS A 373 -2.07 4.10 -11.22
N LEU A 374 -2.22 4.32 -9.91
CA LEU A 374 -1.92 3.31 -8.89
C LEU A 374 -2.86 2.10 -8.98
N ALA A 375 -4.15 2.31 -9.26
CA ALA A 375 -5.09 1.21 -9.47
C ALA A 375 -4.76 0.39 -10.73
N LEU A 376 -4.37 1.06 -11.83
CA LEU A 376 -3.88 0.39 -13.03
C LEU A 376 -2.63 -0.43 -12.70
N TYR A 377 -1.68 0.17 -11.98
CA TYR A 377 -0.43 -0.47 -11.64
C TYR A 377 -0.64 -1.72 -10.76
N ALA A 378 -1.54 -1.64 -9.78
CA ALA A 378 -1.94 -2.78 -8.95
C ALA A 378 -2.53 -3.92 -9.80
N ALA A 379 -3.45 -3.59 -10.71
CA ALA A 379 -4.11 -4.56 -11.59
C ALA A 379 -3.12 -5.26 -12.53
N LEU A 380 -2.21 -4.51 -13.16
CA LEU A 380 -1.20 -5.07 -14.05
C LEU A 380 -0.21 -5.95 -13.29
N THR A 381 0.23 -5.53 -12.10
CA THR A 381 1.16 -6.29 -11.26
C THR A 381 0.55 -7.62 -10.79
N ALA A 382 -0.70 -7.61 -10.31
CA ALA A 382 -1.40 -8.84 -9.96
C ALA A 382 -1.54 -9.80 -11.16
N SER A 383 -1.88 -9.26 -12.34
CA SER A 383 -1.98 -10.05 -13.58
C SER A 383 -0.64 -10.68 -13.99
N ALA A 384 0.46 -9.93 -13.89
CA ALA A 384 1.79 -10.42 -14.24
C ALA A 384 2.32 -11.46 -13.25
N LEU A 385 2.02 -11.31 -11.95
CA LEU A 385 2.50 -12.22 -10.92
C LEU A 385 1.68 -13.51 -10.81
N LEU A 386 0.36 -13.45 -10.98
CA LEU A 386 -0.53 -14.57 -10.72
C LEU A 386 -1.11 -15.19 -12.00
N GLY A 387 -1.05 -14.47 -13.12
CA GLY A 387 -1.53 -14.97 -14.40
C GLY A 387 -0.67 -16.12 -14.91
N SER A 388 -1.28 -17.04 -15.66
CA SER A 388 -0.56 -18.13 -16.32
C SER A 388 0.43 -17.63 -17.38
N ARG A 389 0.09 -16.51 -18.06
CA ARG A 389 0.94 -15.82 -19.01
C ARG A 389 0.80 -14.31 -18.88
N THR A 390 1.92 -13.61 -18.98
CA THR A 390 1.94 -12.15 -19.03
C THR A 390 1.85 -11.67 -20.46
N ALA A 391 0.77 -10.97 -20.82
CA ALA A 391 0.61 -10.41 -22.16
C ALA A 391 1.61 -9.27 -22.41
N SER A 392 2.17 -9.16 -23.62
CA SER A 392 3.11 -8.09 -23.99
C SER A 392 2.54 -6.67 -23.82
N THR A 393 1.22 -6.51 -23.91
CA THR A 393 0.55 -5.24 -23.61
C THR A 393 0.69 -4.86 -22.14
N VAL A 394 0.54 -5.82 -21.22
CA VAL A 394 0.76 -5.63 -19.78
C VAL A 394 2.20 -5.21 -19.52
N VAL A 395 3.17 -5.92 -20.10
CA VAL A 395 4.60 -5.59 -19.99
C VAL A 395 4.87 -4.15 -20.44
N ARG A 396 4.34 -3.75 -21.60
CA ARG A 396 4.54 -2.39 -22.13
C ARG A 396 3.95 -1.31 -21.22
N HIS A 397 2.77 -1.55 -20.64
CA HIS A 397 2.17 -0.60 -19.71
C HIS A 397 2.95 -0.51 -18.40
N MET A 398 3.41 -1.65 -17.88
CA MET A 398 4.25 -1.67 -16.67
C MET A 398 5.59 -0.97 -16.91
N ALA A 399 6.23 -1.16 -18.08
CA ALA A 399 7.46 -0.47 -18.48
C ALA A 399 7.31 1.06 -18.50
N ARG A 400 6.18 1.57 -19.00
CA ARG A 400 5.87 3.02 -18.95
C ARG A 400 5.67 3.50 -17.51
N SER A 401 4.92 2.74 -16.71
CA SER A 401 4.61 3.12 -15.32
C SER A 401 5.88 3.29 -14.49
N ILE A 402 6.85 2.38 -14.62
CA ILE A 402 8.13 2.49 -13.91
C ILE A 402 9.02 3.61 -14.46
N GLN A 403 9.06 3.81 -15.77
CA GLN A 403 9.87 4.87 -16.37
C GLN A 403 9.38 6.27 -15.98
N ASP A 404 8.07 6.47 -15.97
CA ASP A 404 7.47 7.81 -15.84
C ASP A 404 7.11 8.17 -14.40
N GLU A 405 6.68 7.20 -13.58
CA GLU A 405 6.05 7.45 -12.27
C GLU A 405 6.71 6.70 -11.10
N TYR A 406 7.19 5.47 -11.31
CA TYR A 406 7.61 4.58 -10.21
C TYR A 406 9.03 4.03 -10.35
N SER A 407 9.99 4.86 -10.73
CA SER A 407 11.39 4.43 -11.00
C SER A 407 12.12 3.78 -9.83
N MET A 408 11.61 3.91 -8.60
CA MET A 408 12.14 3.20 -7.42
C MET A 408 11.82 1.70 -7.44
N ASP A 409 10.84 1.26 -8.23
CA ASP A 409 10.32 -0.12 -8.25
C ASP A 409 11.16 -1.07 -9.11
N VAL A 410 12.31 -0.61 -9.62
CA VAL A 410 13.20 -1.40 -10.50
C VAL A 410 13.54 -2.76 -9.91
N GLN A 411 13.85 -2.84 -8.61
CA GLN A 411 14.18 -4.11 -7.99
C GLN A 411 13.04 -5.13 -8.08
N PHE A 412 11.78 -4.71 -7.92
CA PHE A 412 10.62 -5.61 -8.03
C PHE A 412 10.47 -6.16 -9.45
N PHE A 413 10.72 -5.32 -10.45
CA PHE A 413 10.65 -5.76 -11.83
C PHE A 413 11.73 -6.80 -12.14
N GLU A 414 12.97 -6.55 -11.70
CA GLU A 414 14.09 -7.46 -11.88
C GLU A 414 13.89 -8.80 -11.16
N GLU A 415 13.38 -8.78 -9.93
CA GLU A 415 13.27 -9.97 -9.07
C GLU A 415 11.97 -10.76 -9.29
N ASP A 416 10.86 -10.07 -9.57
CA ASP A 416 9.53 -10.69 -9.49
C ASP A 416 8.79 -10.77 -10.83
N ILE A 417 8.99 -9.78 -11.72
CA ILE A 417 8.29 -9.71 -13.01
C ILE A 417 9.11 -10.34 -14.13
N VAL A 418 10.35 -9.90 -14.32
CA VAL A 418 11.26 -10.34 -15.37
C VAL A 418 11.43 -11.86 -15.42
N PRO A 419 11.61 -12.57 -14.29
CA PRO A 419 11.75 -14.03 -14.30
C PRO A 419 10.49 -14.77 -14.77
N LYS A 420 9.31 -14.14 -14.73
CA LYS A 420 8.04 -14.72 -15.17
C LYS A 420 7.71 -14.47 -16.65
N LEU A 421 8.55 -13.72 -17.36
CA LEU A 421 8.31 -13.38 -18.77
C LEU A 421 8.80 -14.50 -19.69
N GLU A 422 7.85 -15.14 -20.35
CA GLU A 422 8.13 -16.15 -21.38
C GLU A 422 8.76 -15.53 -22.64
N ASP A 423 8.25 -14.37 -23.08
CA ASP A 423 8.74 -13.69 -24.28
C ASP A 423 10.12 -13.06 -24.06
N ARG A 424 11.08 -13.44 -24.90
CA ARG A 424 12.47 -12.99 -24.82
C ARG A 424 12.62 -11.49 -25.10
N ASN A 425 11.86 -10.94 -26.04
CA ASN A 425 11.99 -9.53 -26.43
C ASN A 425 11.45 -8.62 -25.34
N ASP A 426 10.32 -9.00 -24.73
CA ASP A 426 9.74 -8.29 -23.60
C ASP A 426 10.66 -8.34 -22.37
N ARG A 427 11.30 -9.50 -22.14
CA ARG A 427 12.32 -9.65 -21.08
C ARG A 427 13.53 -8.76 -21.31
N GLU A 428 14.13 -8.80 -22.50
CA GLU A 428 15.30 -7.98 -22.84
C GLU A 428 14.97 -6.48 -22.76
N ARG A 429 13.80 -6.06 -23.26
CA ARG A 429 13.34 -4.66 -23.17
C ARG A 429 13.21 -4.18 -21.73
N LEU A 430 12.58 -4.97 -20.85
CA LEU A 430 12.43 -4.59 -19.45
C LEU A 430 13.78 -4.54 -18.72
N LEU A 431 14.68 -5.47 -19.00
CA LEU A 431 16.03 -5.47 -18.42
C LEU A 431 16.85 -4.25 -18.87
N GLU A 432 16.80 -3.90 -20.16
CA GLU A 432 17.47 -2.72 -20.69
C GLU A 432 16.95 -1.43 -20.02
N MET A 433 15.63 -1.31 -19.90
CA MET A 433 14.99 -0.20 -19.21
C MET A 433 15.39 -0.14 -17.71
N CYS A 434 15.36 -1.27 -16.99
CA CYS A 434 15.80 -1.33 -15.59
C CYS A 434 17.27 -0.94 -15.44
N GLY A 435 18.13 -1.43 -16.34
CA GLY A 435 19.55 -1.08 -16.40
C GLY A 435 19.78 0.42 -16.66
N GLY A 436 19.00 1.02 -17.56
CA GLY A 436 19.01 2.46 -17.83
C GLY A 436 18.66 3.28 -16.59
N LEU A 437 17.58 2.92 -15.89
CA LEU A 437 17.17 3.59 -14.65
C LEU A 437 18.23 3.46 -13.55
N ARG A 438 18.87 2.29 -13.38
CA ARG A 438 19.96 2.12 -12.41
C ARG A 438 21.20 2.93 -12.78
N ALA A 439 21.55 2.99 -14.06
CA ALA A 439 22.67 3.80 -14.54
C ALA A 439 22.42 5.29 -14.29
N GLU A 440 21.19 5.76 -14.56
CA GLU A 440 20.78 7.14 -14.28
C GLU A 440 20.80 7.48 -12.78
N ASP A 441 20.32 6.57 -11.92
CA ASP A 441 20.32 6.73 -10.47
C ASP A 441 21.74 6.71 -9.88
N SER A 442 22.65 5.94 -10.48
CA SER A 442 24.05 5.85 -10.04
C SER A 442 24.93 6.99 -10.57
N ALA A 443 24.48 7.71 -11.61
CA ALA A 443 25.27 8.73 -12.27
C ALA A 443 25.52 9.94 -11.35
N GLN A 444 26.79 10.20 -11.04
CA GLN A 444 27.18 11.40 -10.33
C GLN A 444 26.98 12.63 -11.23
N ARG A 445 26.08 13.53 -10.82
CA ARG A 445 25.87 14.80 -11.53
C ARG A 445 26.74 15.88 -10.89
N PRO A 446 27.52 16.64 -11.67
CA PRO A 446 28.31 17.74 -11.13
C PRO A 446 27.39 18.76 -10.46
N VAL A 447 27.70 19.12 -9.20
CA VAL A 447 26.91 20.06 -8.41
C VAL A 447 27.22 21.48 -8.91
N SER A 448 26.27 22.09 -9.61
CA SER A 448 26.34 23.52 -9.95
C SER A 448 25.86 24.34 -8.75
N ARG A 449 26.80 24.91 -7.98
CA ARG A 449 26.49 25.77 -6.83
C ARG A 449 26.04 27.15 -7.30
N ARG A 450 24.93 27.64 -6.75
CA ARG A 450 24.33 28.94 -7.10
C ARG A 450 25.14 30.15 -6.57
N GLU A 451 26.09 29.93 -5.66
CA GLU A 451 26.84 30.97 -4.95
C GLU A 451 27.90 31.70 -5.80
N ASN A 452 28.39 31.09 -6.88
CA ASN A 452 29.40 31.72 -7.76
C ASN A 452 28.79 32.63 -8.84
N SER A 453 27.66 33.28 -8.55
CA SER A 453 26.86 33.94 -9.58
C SER A 453 26.64 35.42 -9.28
N ASP A 454 27.13 36.29 -10.16
CA ASP A 454 26.69 37.68 -10.23
C ASP A 454 25.15 37.68 -10.35
N GLU A 455 24.46 38.28 -9.38
CA GLU A 455 22.99 38.23 -9.21
C GLU A 455 22.19 38.80 -10.40
N ASN A 456 22.84 39.46 -11.36
CA ASN A 456 22.19 40.36 -12.30
C ASN A 456 21.51 39.72 -13.52
N ASP A 457 21.65 38.41 -13.77
CA ASP A 457 21.21 37.81 -15.04
C ASP A 457 20.00 36.84 -14.94
N VAL A 458 19.62 36.40 -13.74
CA VAL A 458 18.48 35.47 -13.54
C VAL A 458 17.30 36.23 -12.93
N ARG A 459 16.24 36.40 -13.73
CA ARG A 459 15.07 37.23 -13.37
C ARG A 459 14.03 36.52 -12.52
N TYR A 460 13.83 35.22 -12.73
CA TYR A 460 12.79 34.44 -12.05
C TYR A 460 13.40 33.37 -11.14
N ARG A 461 12.83 33.21 -9.95
CA ARG A 461 13.30 32.23 -8.97
C ARG A 461 12.57 30.91 -9.17
N VAL A 462 13.15 29.83 -8.66
CA VAL A 462 12.41 28.58 -8.48
C VAL A 462 11.18 28.85 -7.62
N GLY A 463 10.01 28.35 -8.03
CA GLY A 463 8.70 28.64 -7.45
C GLY A 463 7.94 29.80 -8.11
N THR A 464 8.55 30.55 -9.04
CA THR A 464 7.82 31.60 -9.77
C THR A 464 6.74 30.98 -10.67
N VAL A 465 5.47 31.34 -10.42
CA VAL A 465 4.32 31.00 -11.27
C VAL A 465 4.22 32.01 -12.41
N PHE A 466 4.00 31.54 -13.63
CA PHE A 466 3.87 32.40 -14.81
C PHE A 466 2.79 31.86 -15.76
N VAL A 467 2.30 32.75 -16.64
CA VAL A 467 1.48 32.36 -17.80
C VAL A 467 2.33 32.54 -19.03
N HIS A 468 2.49 31.47 -19.81
CA HIS A 468 3.35 31.49 -20.97
C HIS A 468 2.71 32.33 -22.10
N LYS A 469 3.48 33.26 -22.67
CA LYS A 469 2.94 34.30 -23.57
C LYS A 469 2.49 33.77 -24.95
N ARG A 470 3.17 32.75 -25.48
CA ARG A 470 2.87 32.17 -26.82
C ARG A 470 1.91 30.99 -26.72
N TYR A 471 2.22 30.04 -25.85
CA TYR A 471 1.38 28.92 -25.46
C TYR A 471 0.66 29.28 -24.16
N PRO A 472 -0.67 29.49 -24.12
CA PRO A 472 -1.38 30.05 -22.96
C PRO A 472 -1.57 29.02 -21.83
N PHE A 473 -0.50 28.33 -21.43
CA PHE A 473 -0.47 27.49 -20.24
C PHE A 473 0.05 28.28 -19.04
N GLN A 474 -0.38 27.88 -17.85
CA GLN A 474 0.19 28.34 -16.59
C GLN A 474 1.23 27.32 -16.15
N GLY A 475 2.39 27.78 -15.72
CA GLY A 475 3.46 26.90 -15.25
C GLY A 475 4.22 27.48 -14.07
N VAL A 476 5.04 26.65 -13.44
CA VAL A 476 5.93 27.04 -12.35
C VAL A 476 7.38 26.77 -12.69
N VAL A 477 8.25 27.75 -12.47
CA VAL A 477 9.70 27.59 -12.65
C VAL A 477 10.22 26.63 -11.58
N PHE A 478 10.75 25.47 -11.96
CA PHE A 478 11.34 24.51 -11.03
C PHE A 478 12.88 24.42 -11.14
N GLY A 479 13.46 25.04 -12.16
CA GLY A 479 14.90 25.12 -12.35
C GLY A 479 15.28 26.13 -13.43
N TRP A 480 16.57 26.42 -13.56
CA TRP A 480 17.09 27.25 -14.65
C TRP A 480 18.55 26.91 -14.97
N SER A 481 18.96 27.24 -16.20
CA SER A 481 20.35 27.21 -16.66
C SER A 481 20.69 28.52 -17.37
N ARG A 482 21.91 29.04 -17.24
CA ARG A 482 22.39 30.24 -17.97
C ARG A 482 22.75 29.96 -19.43
N THR A 483 22.88 28.69 -19.77
CA THR A 483 23.15 28.25 -21.13
C THR A 483 22.17 27.17 -21.54
N CYS A 484 21.83 27.17 -22.82
CA CYS A 484 21.04 26.08 -23.38
C CYS A 484 21.89 24.81 -23.43
N ALA A 485 21.58 23.85 -22.56
CA ALA A 485 22.18 22.53 -22.54
C ALA A 485 21.05 21.50 -22.36
N PRO A 486 20.17 21.33 -23.38
CA PRO A 486 19.04 20.43 -23.29
C PRO A 486 19.54 18.98 -23.17
N ARG A 487 18.81 18.17 -22.41
CA ARG A 487 19.09 16.71 -22.31
C ARG A 487 18.95 16.01 -23.67
N GLU A 488 18.13 16.57 -24.55
CA GLU A 488 17.82 16.07 -25.89
C GLU A 488 18.88 16.43 -26.95
N GLY A 489 19.97 17.13 -26.57
CA GLY A 489 21.08 17.44 -27.46
C GLY A 489 20.84 18.62 -28.41
N GLU A 490 21.73 18.79 -29.41
CA GLU A 490 21.70 19.95 -30.31
C GLU A 490 20.47 20.00 -31.23
N GLU A 491 19.85 18.86 -31.51
CA GLU A 491 18.68 18.75 -32.37
C GLU A 491 17.50 19.56 -31.84
N TRP A 492 17.24 19.49 -30.52
CA TRP A 492 16.21 20.30 -29.86
C TRP A 492 16.49 21.80 -29.99
N MET A 493 17.76 22.22 -29.89
CA MET A 493 18.15 23.64 -30.00
C MET A 493 17.85 24.17 -31.39
N GLN A 494 18.04 23.35 -32.43
CA GLN A 494 17.69 23.69 -33.80
C GLN A 494 16.17 23.77 -33.99
N THR A 495 15.42 22.79 -33.50
CA THR A 495 13.95 22.77 -33.59
C THR A 495 13.32 23.98 -32.90
N MET A 496 13.83 24.35 -31.73
CA MET A 496 13.32 25.48 -30.95
C MET A 496 13.89 26.83 -31.38
N GLY A 497 14.79 26.85 -32.38
CA GLY A 497 15.42 28.06 -32.91
C GLY A 497 16.22 28.82 -31.86
N VAL A 498 16.87 28.14 -30.93
CA VAL A 498 17.57 28.75 -29.78
C VAL A 498 18.61 29.78 -30.22
N ASP A 499 19.34 29.49 -31.30
CA ASP A 499 20.38 30.37 -31.84
C ASP A 499 19.82 31.66 -32.46
N THR A 500 18.51 31.71 -32.73
CA THR A 500 17.82 32.91 -33.27
C THR A 500 17.32 33.87 -32.18
N LEU A 501 17.41 33.46 -30.92
CA LEU A 501 17.00 34.29 -29.79
C LEU A 501 17.98 35.46 -29.59
N SER A 502 17.51 36.55 -28.98
CA SER A 502 18.29 37.78 -28.78
C SER A 502 19.68 37.62 -28.13
N ARG A 503 19.87 36.56 -27.35
CA ARG A 503 21.14 36.18 -26.69
C ARG A 503 21.59 34.76 -27.02
N GLY A 504 21.01 34.15 -28.05
CA GLY A 504 21.29 32.79 -28.49
C GLY A 504 21.27 31.77 -27.34
N ARG A 505 22.31 30.93 -27.29
CA ARG A 505 22.49 29.91 -26.24
C ARG A 505 22.89 30.48 -24.88
N HIS A 506 23.34 31.73 -24.80
CA HIS A 506 23.92 32.34 -23.59
C HIS A 506 22.92 33.26 -22.88
N GLN A 507 21.77 32.70 -22.51
CA GLN A 507 20.72 33.35 -21.73
C GLN A 507 20.06 32.39 -20.74
N PRO A 508 19.36 32.88 -19.71
CA PRO A 508 18.63 32.03 -18.80
C PRO A 508 17.52 31.24 -19.52
N PHE A 509 17.61 29.92 -19.48
CA PHE A 509 16.56 28.98 -19.83
C PHE A 509 15.91 28.47 -18.54
N TYR A 510 14.61 28.71 -18.40
CA TYR A 510 13.84 28.26 -17.25
C TYR A 510 13.18 26.92 -17.56
N LEU A 511 13.27 25.98 -16.62
CA LEU A 511 12.54 24.73 -16.64
C LEU A 511 11.18 24.97 -15.97
N ALA A 512 10.10 24.59 -16.64
CA ALA A 512 8.73 24.82 -16.19
C ALA A 512 7.91 23.53 -16.19
N LEU A 513 7.12 23.33 -15.12
CA LEU A 513 6.11 22.28 -14.96
C LEU A 513 4.72 22.88 -15.19
#